data_AF-A0A6A3BEQ0-F1
#
_entry.id   AF-A0A6A3BEQ0-F1
#
_cell.length_a   1.000
_cell.length_b   1.000
_cell.length_c   1.000
_cell.angle_alpha   90.00
_cell.angle_beta   90.00
_cell.angle_gamma   90.00
#
_symmetry.space_group_name_H-M   'P 1'
#
loop_
_entity.id
_entity.type
_entity.pdbx_description
1 polymer ?
#
loop_
_entity_poly.entity_id
_entity_poly.type
_entity_poly.pdbx_seq_one_letter_code
_entity_poly.pdbx_strand_id
1 'polypeptide(L)'
;MEGYFYLKNHCPNLENVCVYKPRLFSTHIPYASFPTSIKDSNCKIVYMSRNPMDVFISLRFFLDKLRDKSKELLPLDEAFDKFCRGIVTFGPFFDHILGYWKASRDNPNKILFLKYEHLKEDIFSEPKHLAMFLGVPFTEEEEKEGVVEEIAKICSFDSLKELEVNKKGINEPFGIPNENYFRKGELGDGRNYFTPSMV
;
A
#
# COMPACT_ATOMS: atom_id res chain seq x y z
N MET A 1 5.77 12.43 -6.07
CA MET A 1 5.86 11.59 -4.86
C MET A 1 7.13 11.97 -4.11
N GLU A 2 7.04 12.25 -2.81
CA GLU A 2 8.08 12.97 -2.04
C GLU A 2 9.41 12.24 -1.84
N GLY A 3 9.51 10.94 -2.15
CA GLY A 3 10.78 10.21 -2.20
C GLY A 3 11.82 10.94 -3.07
N TYR A 4 11.36 11.68 -4.08
CA TYR A 4 12.19 12.60 -4.88
C TYR A 4 12.96 13.64 -4.07
N PHE A 5 12.33 14.24 -3.04
CA PHE A 5 12.98 15.27 -2.23
C PHE A 5 14.11 14.67 -1.39
N TYR A 6 13.89 13.47 -0.87
CA TYR A 6 14.89 12.73 -0.10
C TYR A 6 16.01 12.15 -0.97
N LEU A 7 15.76 11.87 -2.26
CA LEU A 7 16.81 11.52 -3.23
C LEU A 7 17.75 12.69 -3.54
N LYS A 8 17.27 13.94 -3.43
CA LYS A 8 18.04 15.15 -3.73
C LYS A 8 18.70 15.78 -2.50
N ASN A 9 18.11 15.61 -1.32
CA ASN A 9 18.62 16.15 -0.07
C ASN A 9 18.27 15.18 1.06
N HIS A 10 19.26 14.81 1.87
CA HIS A 10 19.06 13.90 3.01
C HIS A 10 18.10 14.44 4.07
N CYS A 11 17.90 15.77 4.14
CA CYS A 11 16.95 16.42 5.03
C CYS A 11 16.25 17.59 4.31
N PRO A 12 15.32 17.32 3.38
CA PRO A 12 14.64 18.36 2.63
C PRO A 12 13.70 19.12 3.57
N ASN A 13 13.66 20.46 3.47
CA ASN A 13 12.64 21.24 4.16
C ASN A 13 11.30 21.04 3.44
N LEU A 14 10.35 20.37 4.10
CA LEU A 14 9.02 20.07 3.57
C LEU A 14 7.94 21.08 4.01
N GLU A 15 8.29 22.16 4.72
CA GLU A 15 7.33 23.16 5.21
C GLU A 15 6.59 23.87 4.06
N ASN A 16 7.30 24.13 2.96
CA ASN A 16 6.76 24.87 1.80
C ASN A 16 6.45 23.97 0.60
N VAL A 17 6.57 22.66 0.75
CA VAL A 17 6.45 21.70 -0.38
C VAL A 17 5.00 21.30 -0.64
N CYS A 18 4.15 21.31 0.39
CA CYS A 18 2.74 20.93 0.27
C CYS A 18 1.86 22.13 0.62
N VAL A 19 1.24 22.71 -0.40
CA VAL A 19 0.33 23.87 -0.27
C VAL A 19 -0.96 23.49 0.48
N TYR A 20 -1.32 22.20 0.49
CA TYR A 20 -2.54 21.70 1.08
C TYR A 20 -2.25 21.03 2.43
N LYS A 21 -3.04 21.38 3.46
CA LYS A 21 -3.08 20.66 4.74
C LYS A 21 -4.40 19.87 4.81
N PRO A 22 -4.38 18.62 5.31
CA PRO A 22 -3.23 17.89 5.87
C PRO A 22 -2.25 17.37 4.81
N ARG A 23 -0.98 17.17 5.22
CA ARG A 23 0.07 16.56 4.37
C ARG A 23 -0.11 15.05 4.34
N LEU A 24 0.02 14.43 3.17
CA LEU A 24 -0.10 13.00 2.98
C LEU A 24 1.25 12.38 2.68
N PHE A 25 1.62 11.35 3.46
CA PHE A 25 2.87 10.61 3.34
C PHE A 25 2.58 9.12 3.17
N SER A 26 3.47 8.40 2.48
CA SER A 26 3.43 6.95 2.38
C SER A 26 4.79 6.34 2.65
N THR A 27 4.81 5.13 3.20
CA THR A 27 6.04 4.39 3.52
C THR A 27 5.76 2.90 3.66
N HIS A 28 6.80 2.09 3.42
CA HIS A 28 6.81 0.65 3.72
C HIS A 28 7.70 0.34 4.93
N ILE A 29 8.08 1.34 5.72
CA ILE A 29 8.92 1.12 6.91
C ILE A 29 8.13 0.37 8.00
N PRO A 30 8.71 -0.67 8.63
CA PRO A 30 8.09 -1.34 9.78
C PRO A 30 7.83 -0.37 10.93
N TYR A 31 6.71 -0.53 11.64
CA TYR A 31 6.33 0.36 12.75
C TYR A 31 7.42 0.49 13.83
N ALA A 32 8.11 -0.61 14.14
CA ALA A 32 9.19 -0.63 15.11
C ALA A 32 10.33 0.35 14.76
N SER A 33 10.60 0.55 13.47
CA SER A 33 11.66 1.40 12.95
C SER A 33 11.29 2.88 12.86
N PHE A 34 10.03 3.26 13.16
CA PHE A 34 9.68 4.68 13.17
C PHE A 34 10.38 5.46 14.29
N PRO A 35 10.84 6.68 14.00
CA PRO A 35 11.35 7.59 15.01
C PRO A 35 10.25 7.99 15.99
N THR A 36 10.66 8.38 17.20
CA THR A 36 9.75 8.92 18.23
C THR A 36 8.98 10.13 17.74
N SER A 37 9.56 10.96 16.87
CA SER A 37 8.86 12.09 16.25
C SER A 37 7.58 11.69 15.50
N ILE A 38 7.51 10.49 14.92
CA ILE A 38 6.28 9.97 14.30
C ILE A 38 5.40 9.29 15.36
N LYS A 39 6.00 8.43 16.20
CA LYS A 39 5.28 7.66 17.24
C LYS A 39 4.61 8.53 18.31
N ASP A 40 5.14 9.71 18.58
CA ASP A 40 4.64 10.64 19.60
C ASP A 40 3.83 11.80 19.00
N SER A 41 3.88 12.00 17.67
CA SER A 41 3.08 13.03 17.00
C SER A 41 1.58 12.70 16.98
N ASN A 42 0.76 13.71 16.65
CA ASN A 42 -0.66 13.51 16.36
C ASN A 42 -0.93 13.03 14.92
N CYS A 43 0.10 12.60 14.19
CA CYS A 43 -0.06 12.06 12.84
C CYS A 43 -0.87 10.76 12.88
N LYS A 44 -1.95 10.70 12.10
CA LYS A 44 -2.73 9.47 11.89
C LYS A 44 -2.01 8.57 10.90
N ILE A 45 -2.04 7.26 11.16
CA ILE A 45 -1.43 6.22 10.33
C ILE A 45 -2.55 5.31 9.84
N VAL A 46 -2.59 5.07 8.53
CA VAL A 46 -3.46 4.05 7.93
C VAL A 46 -2.56 2.94 7.42
N TYR A 47 -2.74 1.74 7.94
CA TYR A 47 -1.98 0.57 7.55
C TYR A 47 -2.85 -0.39 6.76
N MET A 48 -2.36 -0.86 5.62
CA MET A 48 -3.03 -1.84 4.77
C MET A 48 -2.35 -3.20 4.91
N SER A 49 -3.10 -4.20 5.34
CA SER A 49 -2.69 -5.60 5.29
C SER A 49 -3.37 -6.33 4.13
N ARG A 50 -2.80 -7.47 3.74
CA ARG A 50 -3.31 -8.33 2.67
C ARG A 50 -2.83 -9.76 2.90
N ASN A 51 -3.54 -10.73 2.36
CA ASN A 51 -3.14 -12.14 2.38
C ASN A 51 -1.67 -12.33 1.91
N PRO A 52 -0.83 -13.04 2.70
CA PRO A 52 0.60 -13.21 2.40
C PRO A 52 0.88 -13.81 1.03
N MET A 53 0.08 -14.79 0.58
CA MET A 53 0.28 -15.46 -0.70
C MET A 53 0.06 -14.48 -1.85
N ASP A 54 -1.01 -13.70 -1.79
CA ASP A 54 -1.29 -12.68 -2.81
C ASP A 54 -0.25 -11.56 -2.81
N VAL A 55 0.24 -11.17 -1.63
CA VAL A 55 1.35 -10.20 -1.51
C VAL A 55 2.61 -10.73 -2.17
N PHE A 56 3.01 -11.96 -1.85
CA PHE A 56 4.20 -12.57 -2.43
C PHE A 56 4.12 -12.65 -3.96
N ILE A 57 2.99 -13.14 -4.50
CA ILE A 57 2.80 -13.22 -5.95
C ILE A 57 2.81 -11.82 -6.58
N SER A 58 2.11 -10.85 -5.99
CA SER A 58 2.12 -9.47 -6.46
C SER A 58 3.54 -8.89 -6.49
N LEU A 59 4.31 -9.08 -5.42
CA LEU A 59 5.69 -8.61 -5.31
C LEU A 59 6.60 -9.29 -6.32
N ARG A 60 6.50 -10.61 -6.50
CA ARG A 60 7.31 -11.36 -7.46
C ARG A 60 7.10 -10.87 -8.89
N PHE A 61 5.85 -10.68 -9.31
CA PHE A 61 5.54 -10.15 -10.64
C PHE A 61 6.02 -8.71 -10.80
N PHE A 62 5.85 -7.87 -9.77
CA PHE A 62 6.34 -6.50 -9.79
C PHE A 62 7.87 -6.45 -9.93
N LEU A 63 8.59 -7.21 -9.12
CA LEU A 63 10.06 -7.29 -9.19
C LEU A 63 10.55 -7.88 -10.51
N ASP A 64 9.85 -8.85 -11.09
CA ASP A 64 10.25 -9.37 -12.41
C ASP A 64 10.16 -8.29 -13.51
N LYS A 65 9.23 -7.33 -13.41
CA LYS A 65 9.18 -6.19 -14.34
C LYS A 65 10.35 -5.22 -14.18
N LEU A 66 10.92 -5.12 -12.99
CA LEU A 66 12.02 -4.19 -12.66
C LEU A 66 13.42 -4.81 -12.82
N ARG A 67 13.48 -6.13 -12.89
CA ARG A 67 14.72 -6.89 -12.91
C ARG A 67 15.40 -6.81 -14.27
N ASP A 68 16.73 -6.83 -14.22
CA ASP A 68 17.57 -7.09 -15.38
C ASP A 68 17.25 -8.47 -15.98
N LYS A 69 16.69 -8.46 -17.20
CA LYS A 69 16.23 -9.65 -17.92
C LYS A 69 17.37 -10.58 -18.34
N SER A 70 18.63 -10.15 -18.24
CA SER A 70 19.80 -11.02 -18.46
C SER A 70 20.05 -11.99 -17.31
N LYS A 71 19.53 -11.70 -16.10
CA LYS A 71 19.63 -12.60 -14.95
C LYS A 71 18.52 -13.63 -14.99
N GLU A 72 18.67 -14.75 -14.30
CA GLU A 72 17.58 -15.70 -14.09
C GLU A 72 16.73 -15.30 -12.87
N LEU A 73 15.45 -15.64 -12.91
CA LEU A 73 14.54 -15.40 -11.78
C LEU A 73 14.68 -16.60 -10.85
N LEU A 74 14.79 -16.35 -9.54
CA LEU A 74 14.79 -17.44 -8.57
C LEU A 74 13.56 -18.33 -8.77
N PRO A 75 13.68 -19.67 -8.65
CA PRO A 75 12.54 -20.57 -8.57
C PRO A 75 11.47 -20.08 -7.58
N LEU A 76 10.21 -20.40 -7.85
CA LEU A 76 9.07 -19.87 -7.08
C LEU A 76 9.14 -20.29 -5.61
N ASP A 77 9.45 -21.55 -5.37
CA ASP A 77 9.63 -22.19 -4.06
C ASP A 77 10.80 -21.56 -3.28
N GLU A 78 11.96 -21.38 -3.91
CA GLU A 78 13.11 -20.74 -3.25
C GLU A 78 12.82 -19.26 -2.90
N ALA A 79 12.18 -18.54 -3.81
CA ALA A 79 11.78 -17.16 -3.55
C ALA A 79 10.74 -17.08 -2.42
N PHE A 80 9.83 -18.04 -2.34
CA PHE A 80 8.83 -18.12 -1.29
C PHE A 80 9.44 -18.49 0.06
N ASP A 81 10.38 -19.44 0.12
CA ASP A 81 11.15 -19.75 1.33
C ASP A 81 11.83 -18.49 1.89
N LYS A 82 12.51 -17.72 1.01
CA LYS A 82 13.13 -16.45 1.40
C LYS A 82 12.11 -15.46 1.95
N PHE A 83 10.95 -15.32 1.32
CA PHE A 83 9.86 -14.47 1.81
C PHE A 83 9.37 -14.90 3.20
N CYS A 84 9.12 -16.19 3.41
CA CYS A 84 8.69 -16.77 4.69
C CYS A 84 9.73 -16.56 5.80
N ARG A 85 11.01 -16.66 5.46
CA ARG A 85 12.14 -16.39 6.37
C ARG A 85 12.41 -14.90 6.60
N GLY A 86 11.61 -14.02 6.00
CA GLY A 86 11.73 -12.57 6.15
C GLY A 86 12.84 -11.93 5.32
N ILE A 87 13.46 -12.68 4.39
CA ILE A 87 14.49 -12.20 3.48
C ILE A 87 13.81 -11.53 2.28
N VAL A 88 13.21 -10.37 2.53
CA VAL A 88 12.48 -9.55 1.56
C VAL A 88 12.64 -8.08 1.92
N THR A 89 12.54 -7.19 0.94
CA THR A 89 12.56 -5.73 1.17
C THR A 89 11.48 -5.35 2.17
N PHE A 90 11.85 -4.57 3.20
CA PHE A 90 10.99 -4.20 4.34
C PHE A 90 10.49 -5.37 5.20
N GLY A 91 11.06 -6.57 5.04
CA GLY A 91 10.76 -7.73 5.88
C GLY A 91 11.36 -7.62 7.29
N PRO A 92 11.06 -8.60 8.17
CA PRO A 92 10.21 -9.77 7.91
C PRO A 92 8.72 -9.43 7.75
N PHE A 93 8.04 -10.07 6.80
CA PHE A 93 6.65 -9.73 6.45
C PHE A 93 5.66 -9.89 7.61
N PHE A 94 5.75 -11.01 8.35
CA PHE A 94 4.84 -11.28 9.46
C PHE A 94 5.07 -10.33 10.64
N ASP A 95 6.33 -10.03 10.98
CA ASP A 95 6.66 -9.03 12.01
C ASP A 95 6.20 -7.63 11.61
N HIS A 96 6.30 -7.30 10.32
CA HIS A 96 5.80 -6.03 9.80
C HIS A 96 4.30 -5.89 10.07
N ILE A 97 3.47 -6.86 9.68
CA ILE A 97 2.03 -6.83 9.94
C ILE A 97 1.74 -6.82 11.45
N LEU A 98 2.38 -7.72 12.20
CA LEU A 98 2.14 -7.87 13.62
C LEU A 98 2.47 -6.60 14.41
N GLY A 99 3.53 -5.89 14.02
CA GLY A 99 3.92 -4.62 14.62
C GLY A 99 2.82 -3.56 14.46
N TYR A 100 2.29 -3.38 13.25
CA TYR A 100 1.19 -2.44 13.01
C TYR A 100 -0.11 -2.88 13.68
N TRP A 101 -0.42 -4.18 13.67
CA TRP A 101 -1.63 -4.71 14.33
C TRP A 101 -1.62 -4.51 15.85
N LYS A 102 -0.48 -4.78 16.51
CA LYS A 102 -0.33 -4.50 17.96
C LYS A 102 -0.49 -3.01 18.23
N ALA A 103 0.23 -2.17 17.47
CA ALA A 103 0.19 -0.73 17.64
C ALA A 103 -1.21 -0.14 17.41
N SER A 104 -1.99 -0.67 16.45
CA SER A 104 -3.37 -0.23 16.22
C SER A 104 -4.33 -0.64 17.32
N ARG A 105 -4.08 -1.77 17.99
CA ARG A 105 -4.85 -2.16 19.17
C ARG A 105 -4.56 -1.27 20.37
N ASP A 106 -3.31 -0.87 20.53
CA ASP A 106 -2.89 0.01 21.63
C ASP A 106 -3.34 1.46 21.38
N ASN A 107 -3.41 1.90 20.12
CA ASN A 107 -3.71 3.28 19.73
C ASN A 107 -4.73 3.39 18.57
N PRO A 108 -5.98 2.94 18.75
CA PRO A 108 -6.97 2.85 17.66
C PRO A 108 -7.37 4.22 17.07
N ASN A 109 -7.27 5.30 17.85
CA ASN A 109 -7.55 6.66 17.36
C ASN A 109 -6.43 7.25 16.50
N LYS A 110 -5.24 6.63 16.54
CA LYS A 110 -4.04 7.07 15.81
C LYS A 110 -3.70 6.15 14.65
N ILE A 111 -3.99 4.86 14.76
CA ILE A 111 -3.60 3.87 13.75
C ILE A 111 -4.82 3.06 13.33
N LEU A 112 -5.23 3.23 12.09
CA LEU A 112 -6.27 2.44 11.45
C LEU A 112 -5.63 1.25 10.73
N PHE A 113 -6.04 0.04 11.09
CA PHE A 113 -5.57 -1.19 10.45
C PHE A 113 -6.66 -1.73 9.51
N LEU A 114 -6.38 -1.71 8.21
CA LEU A 114 -7.27 -2.16 7.15
C LEU A 114 -6.81 -3.48 6.54
N LYS A 115 -7.74 -4.18 5.89
CA LYS A 115 -7.49 -5.38 5.10
C LYS A 115 -7.91 -5.13 3.66
N TYR A 116 -7.03 -5.45 2.73
CA TYR A 116 -7.29 -5.31 1.30
C TYR A 116 -8.51 -6.13 0.85
N GLU A 117 -8.70 -7.30 1.46
CA GLU A 117 -9.83 -8.19 1.20
C GLU A 117 -11.16 -7.50 1.54
N HIS A 118 -11.26 -6.87 2.72
CA HIS A 118 -12.48 -6.16 3.13
C HIS A 118 -12.76 -4.97 2.21
N LEU A 119 -11.73 -4.21 1.81
CA LEU A 119 -11.88 -3.13 0.83
C LEU A 119 -12.43 -3.60 -0.51
N LYS A 120 -12.09 -4.83 -0.92
CA LYS A 120 -12.57 -5.42 -2.17
C LYS A 120 -13.99 -5.99 -2.04
N GLU A 121 -14.37 -6.44 -0.85
CA GLU A 121 -15.69 -6.99 -0.54
C GLU A 121 -16.72 -5.87 -0.31
N ASP A 122 -16.35 -4.80 0.40
CA ASP A 122 -17.21 -3.65 0.69
C ASP A 122 -16.50 -2.32 0.33
N ILE A 123 -16.69 -1.92 -0.93
CA ILE A 123 -16.10 -0.70 -1.50
C ILE A 123 -16.78 0.60 -1.03
N PHE A 124 -17.85 0.54 -0.24
CA PHE A 124 -18.60 1.73 0.18
C PHE A 124 -18.45 2.01 1.67
N SER A 125 -18.52 0.99 2.53
CA SER A 125 -18.41 1.18 3.98
C SER A 125 -16.97 1.47 4.40
N GLU A 126 -15.98 0.85 3.77
CA GLU A 126 -14.57 1.04 4.13
C GLU A 126 -14.06 2.47 3.83
N PRO A 127 -14.39 3.13 2.71
CA PRO A 127 -14.11 4.54 2.52
C PRO A 127 -14.77 5.44 3.57
N LYS A 128 -16.02 5.16 3.96
CA LYS A 128 -16.71 5.91 5.04
C LYS A 128 -15.97 5.76 6.37
N HIS A 129 -15.57 4.54 6.71
CA HIS A 129 -14.78 4.25 7.90
C HIS A 129 -13.43 4.98 7.90
N LEU A 130 -12.74 4.99 6.74
CA LEU A 130 -11.51 5.76 6.56
C LEU A 130 -11.75 7.27 6.74
N ALA A 131 -12.80 7.82 6.14
CA ALA A 131 -13.15 9.23 6.24
C ALA A 131 -13.44 9.65 7.69
N MET A 132 -14.22 8.84 8.42
CA MET A 132 -14.45 9.01 9.86
C MET A 132 -13.13 8.98 10.65
N PHE A 133 -12.28 7.99 10.40
CA PHE A 133 -10.98 7.89 11.07
C PHE A 133 -10.10 9.10 10.79
N LEU A 134 -10.09 9.62 9.55
CA LEU A 134 -9.32 10.81 9.18
C LEU A 134 -9.89 12.09 9.80
N GLY A 135 -11.12 12.07 10.30
CA GLY A 135 -11.80 13.22 10.91
C GLY A 135 -12.52 14.10 9.89
N VAL A 136 -12.85 13.53 8.73
CA VAL A 136 -13.61 14.14 7.64
C VAL A 136 -14.76 13.21 7.23
N PRO A 137 -15.67 12.85 8.16
CA PRO A 137 -16.78 11.96 7.83
C PRO A 137 -17.65 12.57 6.73
N PHE A 138 -18.21 11.71 5.88
CA PHE A 138 -19.20 12.15 4.89
C PHE A 138 -20.44 12.70 5.59
N THR A 139 -21.03 13.76 5.03
CA THR A 139 -22.33 14.26 5.49
C THR A 139 -23.46 13.39 4.94
N GLU A 140 -24.65 13.48 5.55
CA GLU A 140 -25.82 12.79 5.00
C GLU A 140 -26.15 13.25 3.57
N GLU A 141 -25.91 14.52 3.26
CA GLU A 141 -26.10 15.08 1.93
C GLU A 141 -25.11 14.47 0.93
N GLU A 142 -23.82 14.41 1.26
CA GLU A 142 -22.80 13.78 0.40
C GLU A 142 -23.11 12.31 0.14
N GLU A 143 -23.61 11.58 1.15
CA GLU A 143 -24.06 10.20 0.96
C GLU A 143 -25.31 10.11 0.08
N LYS A 144 -26.30 10.98 0.26
CA LYS A 144 -27.51 11.03 -0.59
C LYS A 144 -27.20 11.42 -2.03
N GLU A 145 -26.19 12.26 -2.24
CA GLU A 145 -25.72 12.71 -3.56
C GLU A 145 -24.83 11.66 -4.26
N GLY A 146 -24.46 10.59 -3.57
CA GLY A 146 -23.68 9.49 -4.15
C GLY A 146 -22.18 9.78 -4.24
N VAL A 147 -21.66 10.68 -3.41
CA VAL A 147 -20.23 11.07 -3.40
C VAL A 147 -19.34 9.86 -3.09
N VAL A 148 -19.79 8.96 -2.20
CA VAL A 148 -19.02 7.76 -1.83
C VAL A 148 -18.91 6.80 -3.01
N GLU A 149 -19.97 6.65 -3.78
CA GLU A 149 -20.04 5.84 -4.98
C GLU A 149 -19.16 6.42 -6.09
N GLU A 150 -19.15 7.75 -6.24
CA GLU A 150 -18.27 8.43 -7.17
C GLU A 150 -16.80 8.21 -6.80
N ILE A 151 -16.44 8.38 -5.52
CA ILE A 151 -15.08 8.10 -5.01
C ILE A 151 -14.69 6.65 -5.28
N ALA A 152 -15.55 5.69 -4.92
CA ALA A 152 -15.31 4.28 -5.16
C ALA A 152 -15.10 3.97 -6.65
N LYS A 153 -15.87 4.62 -7.53
CA LYS A 153 -15.73 4.48 -8.98
C LYS A 153 -14.41 5.05 -9.50
N ILE A 154 -14.02 6.27 -9.12
CA ILE A 154 -12.76 6.89 -9.58
C ILE A 154 -11.53 6.18 -9.04
N CYS A 155 -11.61 5.65 -7.81
CA CYS A 155 -10.53 4.92 -7.17
C CYS A 155 -10.52 3.41 -7.50
N SER A 156 -11.50 2.93 -8.26
CA SER A 156 -11.55 1.52 -8.66
C SER A 156 -10.34 1.14 -9.50
N PHE A 157 -9.98 -0.15 -9.42
CA PHE A 157 -8.83 -0.70 -10.15
C PHE A 157 -8.94 -0.42 -11.65
N ASP A 158 -10.11 -0.66 -12.24
CA ASP A 158 -10.33 -0.50 -13.69
C ASP A 158 -10.24 0.97 -14.09
N SER A 159 -10.90 1.87 -13.35
CA SER A 159 -10.80 3.31 -13.62
C SER A 159 -9.35 3.79 -13.56
N LEU A 160 -8.62 3.44 -12.49
CA LEU A 160 -7.24 3.88 -12.32
C LEU A 160 -6.31 3.28 -13.38
N LYS A 161 -6.44 1.99 -13.69
CA LYS A 161 -5.63 1.31 -14.71
C LYS A 161 -5.81 1.94 -16.09
N GLU A 162 -7.02 2.41 -16.39
CA GLU A 162 -7.33 2.95 -17.71
C GLU A 162 -6.89 4.41 -17.92
N LEU A 163 -6.50 5.13 -16.87
CA LEU A 163 -6.01 6.51 -16.97
C LEU A 163 -4.73 6.59 -17.82
N GLU A 164 -4.66 7.58 -18.71
CA GLU A 164 -3.49 7.81 -19.58
C GLU A 164 -2.18 7.97 -18.79
N VAL A 165 -2.23 8.63 -17.63
CA VAL A 165 -1.07 8.78 -16.75
C VAL A 165 -0.58 7.44 -16.18
N ASN A 166 -1.46 6.45 -16.04
CA ASN A 166 -1.09 5.12 -15.55
C ASN A 166 -0.67 4.19 -16.69
N LYS A 167 -1.24 4.35 -17.90
CA LYS A 167 -0.83 3.58 -19.08
C LYS A 167 0.52 4.02 -19.65
N LYS A 168 0.81 5.32 -19.66
CA LYS A 168 1.97 5.89 -20.36
C LYS A 168 2.93 6.65 -19.45
N GLY A 169 2.51 6.96 -18.23
CA GLY A 169 3.35 7.70 -17.29
C GLY A 169 4.46 6.85 -16.68
N ILE A 170 5.43 7.54 -16.10
CA ILE A 170 6.55 6.95 -15.40
C ILE A 170 6.62 7.58 -14.01
N ASN A 171 6.84 6.76 -12.99
CA ASN A 171 7.18 7.22 -11.67
C ASN A 171 8.66 7.65 -11.68
N GLU A 172 8.90 8.90 -12.11
CA GLU A 172 10.25 9.45 -12.36
C GLU A 172 11.27 9.20 -11.23
N PRO A 173 10.93 9.34 -9.93
CA PRO A 173 11.86 9.04 -8.84
C PRO A 173 12.49 7.64 -8.89
N PHE A 174 11.80 6.67 -9.48
CA PHE A 174 12.23 5.28 -9.54
C PHE A 174 12.41 4.76 -10.97
N GLY A 175 12.06 5.55 -11.99
CA GLY A 175 12.09 5.14 -13.40
C GLY A 175 11.13 3.99 -13.73
N ILE A 176 10.07 3.80 -12.93
CA ILE A 176 9.14 2.66 -13.06
C ILE A 176 7.95 3.08 -13.93
N PRO A 177 7.66 2.41 -15.06
CA PRO A 177 6.41 2.63 -15.80
C PRO A 177 5.19 2.44 -14.90
N ASN A 178 4.25 3.38 -14.93
CA ASN A 178 3.10 3.37 -14.03
C ASN A 178 2.20 2.15 -14.25
N GLU A 179 2.16 1.60 -15.46
CA GLU A 179 1.39 0.40 -15.78
C GLU A 179 1.80 -0.81 -14.94
N ASN A 180 3.05 -0.86 -14.47
CA ASN A 180 3.57 -1.97 -13.66
C ASN A 180 2.93 -2.03 -12.26
N TYR A 181 2.28 -0.96 -11.78
CA TYR A 181 1.52 -0.98 -10.52
C TYR A 181 0.15 -1.68 -10.69
N PHE A 182 -0.32 -1.90 -11.92
CA PHE A 182 -1.65 -2.44 -12.23
C PHE A 182 -1.55 -3.83 -12.88
N ARG A 183 -1.64 -4.89 -12.06
CA ARG A 183 -1.58 -6.28 -12.53
C ARG A 183 -2.97 -6.90 -12.77
N LYS A 184 -3.58 -7.44 -11.70
CA LYS A 184 -4.91 -8.07 -11.73
C LYS A 184 -5.93 -7.38 -10.82
N GLY A 185 -5.52 -6.91 -9.65
CA GLY A 185 -6.45 -6.29 -8.69
C GLY A 185 -7.45 -7.28 -8.06
N GLU A 186 -7.13 -8.57 -8.03
CA GLU A 186 -8.00 -9.66 -7.58
C GLU A 186 -7.55 -10.27 -6.24
N LEU A 187 -8.47 -10.95 -5.56
CA LEU A 187 -8.22 -11.72 -4.34
C LEU A 187 -7.97 -13.20 -4.66
N GLY A 188 -7.08 -13.84 -3.93
CA GLY A 188 -6.85 -15.29 -3.99
C GLY A 188 -6.05 -15.78 -5.20
N ASP A 189 -5.45 -14.88 -5.98
CA ASP A 189 -4.63 -15.24 -7.13
C ASP A 189 -3.42 -16.11 -6.76
N GLY A 190 -2.97 -16.05 -5.49
CA GLY A 190 -1.94 -16.93 -4.94
C GLY A 190 -2.21 -18.42 -5.20
N ARG A 191 -3.47 -18.86 -5.11
CA ARG A 191 -3.86 -20.27 -5.30
C ARG A 191 -3.53 -20.81 -6.69
N ASN A 192 -3.36 -19.94 -7.68
CA ASN A 192 -2.99 -20.32 -9.04
C ASN A 192 -1.50 -20.65 -9.21
N TYR A 193 -0.67 -20.32 -8.20
CA TYR A 193 0.79 -20.46 -8.27
C TYR A 193 1.35 -21.41 -7.20
N PHE A 194 0.71 -21.47 -6.05
CA PHE A 194 1.18 -22.31 -4.95
C PHE A 194 0.73 -23.76 -5.08
N THR A 195 1.67 -24.68 -4.87
CA THR A 195 1.36 -26.10 -4.68
C THR A 195 1.07 -26.38 -3.21
N PRO A 196 0.35 -27.47 -2.87
CA PRO A 196 0.11 -27.83 -1.47
C PRO A 196 1.37 -28.00 -0.63
N SER A 197 2.51 -28.36 -1.24
CA SER A 197 3.79 -28.52 -0.52
C SER A 197 4.44 -27.19 -0.10
N MET A 198 3.99 -26.08 -0.68
CA MET A 198 4.52 -24.75 -0.38
C MET A 198 3.74 -24.03 0.72
N VAL A 199 2.51 -24.43 1.04
CA VAL A 199 1.58 -23.69 1.92
C VAL A 199 1.39 -24.37 3.27
#